data_AF-A0A0N0HIA2-F1
#
_entry.id   AF-A0A0N0HIA2-F1
#
_cell.length_a   1.000
_cell.length_b   1.000
_cell.length_c   1.000
_cell.angle_alpha   90.00
_cell.angle_beta   90.00
_cell.angle_gamma   90.00
#
_symmetry.space_group_name_H-M   'P 1'
#
loop_
_entity.id
_entity.type
_entity.pdbx_description
1 polymer ?
#
loop_
_entity_poly.entity_id
_entity_poly.type
_entity_poly.pdbx_seq_one_letter_code
_entity_poly.pdbx_strand_id
1 'polypeptide(L)'
;MAEKEQIVEYLKRVTADLKRTRGRVRDLEEAEREPLAIVGMGCRFPGGAGTPEEFWELLHDGVDAMRDFPDDRGWQQFEGGARPQGGFLETATEFDASFFGISPREALEMDPQQRLLLETSWETFESAGIDVAGLHGSKAGVFIGVNGADYPGMLNQAGHESLGHLLTGNAASVVSGRIAYTLGFEGPAVTVDTACSASLVALHLAARALRSGDCPLALVGGVTVMSTPGVFAEFGKQGGLAADGRCKAFAEGADG
;
A
#
# COMPACT_ATOMS: atom_id res chain seq x y z
N MET A 1 12.69 68.41 -7.80
CA MET A 1 13.36 67.55 -6.81
C MET A 1 12.42 66.50 -6.24
N ALA A 2 11.20 66.86 -5.82
CA ALA A 2 10.18 65.94 -5.29
C ALA A 2 9.86 64.73 -6.20
N GLU A 3 9.82 64.91 -7.52
CA GLU A 3 9.54 63.82 -8.48
C GLU A 3 10.64 62.75 -8.54
N LYS A 4 11.91 63.15 -8.45
CA LYS A 4 13.04 62.20 -8.36
C LYS A 4 13.02 61.42 -7.05
N GLU A 5 12.61 62.06 -5.97
CA GLU A 5 12.56 61.45 -4.64
C GLU A 5 11.43 60.40 -4.56
N GLN A 6 10.26 60.70 -5.13
CA GLN A 6 9.17 59.74 -5.32
C GLN A 6 9.57 58.55 -6.19
N ILE A 7 10.30 58.77 -7.29
CA ILE A 7 10.79 57.68 -8.15
C ILE A 7 11.76 56.78 -7.38
N VAL A 8 12.68 57.34 -6.61
CA VAL A 8 13.64 56.57 -5.80
C VAL A 8 12.93 55.75 -4.73
N GLU A 9 11.93 56.33 -4.06
CA GLU A 9 11.13 55.61 -3.05
C GLU A 9 10.31 54.48 -3.66
N TYR A 10 9.68 54.73 -4.81
CA TYR A 10 8.96 53.70 -5.56
C TYR A 10 9.87 52.56 -6.01
N LEU A 11 11.06 52.87 -6.55
CA LEU A 11 12.05 51.87 -6.95
C LEU A 11 12.54 51.03 -5.75
N LYS A 12 12.76 51.64 -4.57
CA LYS A 12 13.09 50.91 -3.34
C LYS A 12 11.99 49.93 -2.96
N ARG A 13 10.72 50.36 -2.99
CA ARG A 13 9.57 49.51 -2.68
C ARG A 13 9.47 48.34 -3.67
N VAL A 14 9.50 48.62 -4.97
CA VAL A 14 9.43 47.59 -6.02
C VAL A 14 10.59 46.60 -5.91
N THR A 15 11.80 47.07 -5.59
CA THR A 15 12.96 46.19 -5.40
C THR A 15 12.80 45.29 -4.18
N ALA A 16 12.27 45.81 -3.06
CA ALA A 16 11.98 45.04 -1.87
C ALA A 16 10.88 43.99 -2.13
N ASP A 17 9.80 44.39 -2.80
CA ASP A 17 8.71 43.48 -3.19
C ASP A 17 9.19 42.39 -4.15
N LEU A 18 10.02 42.74 -5.14
CA LEU A 18 10.62 41.76 -6.06
C LEU A 18 11.52 40.77 -5.32
N LYS A 19 12.33 41.24 -4.37
CA LYS A 19 13.18 40.37 -3.54
C LYS A 19 12.34 39.41 -2.70
N ARG A 20 11.25 39.90 -2.09
CA ARG A 20 10.32 39.08 -1.30
C ARG A 20 9.61 38.04 -2.18
N THR A 21 9.12 38.44 -3.35
CA THR A 21 8.44 37.53 -4.28
C THR A 21 9.40 36.46 -4.81
N ARG A 22 10.63 36.83 -5.19
CA ARG A 22 11.66 35.86 -5.60
C ARG A 22 12.02 34.88 -4.48
N GLY A 23 12.10 35.38 -3.23
CA GLY A 23 12.29 34.51 -2.07
C GLY A 23 11.18 33.48 -1.96
N ARG A 24 9.90 33.92 -1.98
CA ARG A 24 8.74 33.02 -1.92
C ARG A 24 8.71 32.00 -3.05
N VAL A 25 9.03 32.40 -4.28
CA VAL A 25 9.09 31.48 -5.42
C VAL A 25 10.15 30.41 -5.17
N ARG A 26 11.34 30.81 -4.72
CA ARG A 26 12.43 29.88 -4.41
C ARG A 26 12.04 28.91 -3.29
N ASP A 27 11.44 29.39 -2.21
CA ASP A 27 11.01 28.54 -1.09
C ASP A 27 9.97 27.49 -1.55
N LEU A 28 9.05 27.88 -2.44
CA LEU A 28 8.06 26.96 -3.03
C LEU A 28 8.70 25.95 -3.99
N GLU A 29 9.66 26.38 -4.81
CA GLU A 29 10.41 25.49 -5.70
C GLU A 29 11.28 24.49 -4.92
N GLU A 30 11.86 24.92 -3.80
CA GLU A 30 12.62 24.05 -2.89
C GLU A 30 11.69 23.03 -2.22
N ALA A 31 10.53 23.44 -1.70
CA ALA A 31 9.54 22.54 -1.11
C ALA A 31 8.98 21.51 -2.12
N GLU A 32 8.72 21.92 -3.37
CA GLU A 32 8.25 21.00 -4.42
C GLU A 32 9.27 19.91 -4.77
N ARG A 33 10.56 20.18 -4.55
CA ARG A 33 11.68 19.30 -4.90
C ARG A 33 12.35 18.65 -3.70
N GLU A 34 11.80 18.85 -2.51
CA GLU A 34 12.34 18.28 -1.28
C GLU A 34 12.44 16.74 -1.43
N PRO A 35 13.64 16.15 -1.22
CA PRO A 35 13.80 14.71 -1.14
C PRO A 35 13.02 14.16 0.05
N LEU A 36 12.32 13.04 -0.16
CA LEU A 36 11.53 12.40 0.89
C LEU A 36 12.30 11.23 1.47
N ALA A 37 12.39 11.16 2.79
CA ALA A 37 13.05 10.08 3.49
C ALA A 37 12.10 8.88 3.65
N ILE A 38 12.61 7.68 3.37
CA ILE A 38 11.98 6.43 3.82
C ILE A 38 12.60 6.10 5.16
N VAL A 39 11.81 6.20 6.23
CA VAL A 39 12.29 6.09 7.61
C VAL A 39 11.99 4.73 8.26
N GLY A 40 11.15 3.91 7.64
CA GLY A 40 10.83 2.54 8.07
C GLY A 40 10.16 1.76 6.94
N MET A 41 10.19 0.44 7.04
CA MET A 41 9.63 -0.50 6.06
C MET A 41 9.12 -1.76 6.76
N GLY A 42 8.00 -2.29 6.29
CA GLY A 42 7.47 -3.59 6.68
C GLY A 42 6.92 -4.31 5.45
N CYS A 43 6.95 -5.64 5.43
CA CYS A 43 6.48 -6.40 4.28
C CYS A 43 5.99 -7.80 4.64
N ARG A 44 5.21 -8.38 3.72
CA ARG A 44 4.89 -9.81 3.68
C ARG A 44 5.03 -10.26 2.24
N PHE A 45 5.93 -11.20 1.98
CA PHE A 45 6.16 -11.75 0.64
C PHE A 45 6.17 -13.29 0.66
N PRO A 46 5.93 -13.94 -0.50
CA PRO A 46 6.10 -15.38 -0.64
C PRO A 46 7.51 -15.84 -0.23
N GLY A 47 7.64 -17.11 0.16
CA GLY A 47 8.91 -17.67 0.63
C GLY A 47 9.20 -17.38 2.11
N GLY A 48 8.20 -16.95 2.86
CA GLY A 48 8.28 -16.75 4.31
C GLY A 48 8.88 -15.41 4.74
N ALA A 49 9.12 -14.47 3.81
CA ALA A 49 9.66 -13.17 4.14
C ALA A 49 8.62 -12.27 4.82
N GLY A 50 8.74 -12.16 6.14
CA GLY A 50 7.96 -11.29 7.03
C GLY A 50 8.64 -9.96 7.33
N THR A 51 9.93 -9.81 7.03
CA THR A 51 10.68 -8.57 7.24
C THR A 51 11.47 -8.15 5.98
N PRO A 52 11.87 -6.87 5.87
CA PRO A 52 12.76 -6.42 4.79
C PRO A 52 14.09 -7.18 4.76
N GLU A 53 14.62 -7.57 5.91
CA GLU A 53 15.84 -8.36 6.05
C GLU A 53 15.67 -9.78 5.48
N GLU A 54 14.59 -10.47 5.86
CA GLU A 54 14.27 -11.80 5.31
C GLU A 54 14.01 -11.73 3.81
N PHE A 55 13.33 -10.68 3.34
CA PHE A 55 13.13 -10.46 1.91
C PHE A 55 14.47 -10.26 1.17
N TRP A 56 15.39 -9.51 1.77
CA TRP A 56 16.73 -9.31 1.22
C TRP A 56 17.52 -10.63 1.16
N GLU A 57 17.42 -11.48 2.16
CA GLU A 57 18.06 -12.80 2.16
C GLU A 57 17.56 -13.68 0.99
N LEU A 58 16.24 -13.73 0.77
CA LEU A 58 15.67 -14.46 -0.37
C LEU A 58 16.20 -13.95 -1.73
N LEU A 59 16.30 -12.62 -1.88
CA LEU A 59 16.80 -12.00 -3.10
C LEU A 59 18.30 -12.27 -3.29
N HIS A 60 19.09 -12.13 -2.23
CA HIS A 60 20.53 -12.34 -2.24
C HIS A 60 20.87 -13.78 -2.62
N ASP A 61 20.12 -14.75 -2.08
CA ASP A 61 20.36 -16.17 -2.30
C ASP A 61 19.72 -16.70 -3.60
N GLY A 62 18.97 -15.86 -4.32
CA GLY A 62 18.32 -16.21 -5.59
C GLY A 62 17.21 -17.24 -5.42
N VAL A 63 16.46 -17.19 -4.32
CA VAL A 63 15.41 -18.15 -3.99
C VAL A 63 14.19 -17.96 -4.89
N ASP A 64 13.76 -19.04 -5.55
CA ASP A 64 12.48 -19.11 -6.24
C ASP A 64 11.37 -19.49 -5.25
N ALA A 65 10.55 -18.50 -4.86
CA ALA A 65 9.47 -18.66 -3.90
C ALA A 65 8.14 -19.19 -4.51
N MET A 66 8.15 -19.63 -5.77
CA MET A 66 6.97 -20.16 -6.43
C MET A 66 6.65 -21.57 -5.94
N ARG A 67 5.40 -21.78 -5.53
CA ARG A 67 4.90 -23.05 -4.99
C ARG A 67 3.58 -23.44 -5.61
N ASP A 68 3.18 -24.68 -5.40
CA ASP A 68 1.83 -25.15 -5.75
C ASP A 68 0.77 -24.39 -4.93
N PHE A 69 -0.46 -24.36 -5.44
CA PHE A 69 -1.58 -23.70 -4.78
C PHE A 69 -1.75 -24.15 -3.31
N PRO A 70 -2.12 -23.22 -2.42
CA PRO A 70 -2.32 -23.53 -1.01
C PRO A 70 -3.55 -24.40 -0.79
N ASP A 71 -3.47 -25.33 0.17
CA ASP A 71 -4.54 -26.26 0.55
C ASP A 71 -5.45 -25.73 1.66
N ASP A 72 -5.07 -24.61 2.28
CA ASP A 72 -5.77 -23.98 3.40
C ASP A 72 -6.79 -22.90 2.99
N ARG A 73 -6.91 -22.58 1.69
CA ARG A 73 -7.84 -21.55 1.18
C ARG A 73 -9.20 -22.09 0.70
N GLY A 74 -9.42 -23.40 0.83
CA GLY A 74 -10.69 -24.04 0.43
C GLY A 74 -10.96 -24.02 -1.08
N TRP A 75 -9.92 -23.86 -1.91
CA TRP A 75 -10.05 -23.82 -3.36
C TRP A 75 -10.40 -25.20 -3.91
N GLN A 76 -11.37 -25.26 -4.83
CA GLN A 76 -11.63 -26.47 -5.61
C GLN A 76 -10.45 -26.76 -6.55
N GLN A 77 -10.29 -28.03 -6.93
CA GLN A 77 -9.26 -28.46 -7.85
C GLN A 77 -9.34 -27.65 -9.16
N PHE A 78 -8.27 -26.95 -9.50
CA PHE A 78 -8.21 -26.09 -10.68
C PHE A 78 -8.14 -26.92 -11.96
N GLU A 79 -9.23 -26.97 -12.73
CA GLU A 79 -9.29 -27.65 -14.03
C GLU A 79 -8.81 -26.70 -15.16
N GLY A 80 -7.50 -26.46 -15.25
CA GLY A 80 -6.94 -25.44 -16.17
C GLY A 80 -5.67 -25.81 -16.94
N GLY A 81 -5.26 -27.08 -16.97
CA GLY A 81 -4.18 -27.60 -17.84
C GLY A 81 -2.74 -27.20 -17.49
N ALA A 82 -2.50 -25.97 -17.02
CA ALA A 82 -1.22 -25.55 -16.45
C ALA A 82 -1.09 -26.05 -15.00
N ARG A 83 0.13 -26.38 -14.56
CA ARG A 83 0.36 -26.61 -13.11
C ARG A 83 0.15 -25.27 -12.40
N PRO A 84 -0.83 -25.17 -11.50
CA PRO A 84 -1.14 -23.91 -10.85
C PRO A 84 -0.06 -23.60 -9.79
N GLN A 85 1.01 -22.93 -10.22
CA GLN A 85 2.06 -22.42 -9.33
C GLN A 85 1.91 -20.90 -9.16
N GLY A 86 2.19 -20.41 -7.97
CA GLY A 86 2.03 -19.02 -7.57
C GLY A 86 2.93 -18.66 -6.40
N GLY A 87 3.13 -17.35 -6.20
CA GLY A 87 3.70 -16.82 -4.97
C GLY A 87 2.58 -16.65 -3.94
N PHE A 88 2.65 -17.40 -2.85
CA PHE A 88 1.63 -17.37 -1.80
C PHE A 88 2.24 -17.04 -0.44
N LEU A 89 1.51 -16.21 0.32
CA LEU A 89 1.79 -16.00 1.74
C LEU A 89 1.32 -17.21 2.55
N GLU A 90 2.15 -17.65 3.48
CA GLU A 90 1.86 -18.74 4.41
C GLU A 90 0.87 -18.30 5.49
N THR A 91 0.98 -17.04 5.94
CA THR A 91 0.20 -16.47 7.04
C THR A 91 -1.04 -15.70 6.57
N ALA A 92 -1.49 -15.88 5.32
CA ALA A 92 -2.63 -15.13 4.76
C ALA A 92 -3.94 -15.34 5.54
N THR A 93 -4.06 -16.46 6.26
CA THR A 93 -5.24 -16.83 7.05
C THR A 93 -5.12 -16.43 8.52
N GLU A 94 -3.96 -15.95 8.95
CA GLU A 94 -3.64 -15.58 10.33
C GLU A 94 -3.90 -14.08 10.56
N PHE A 95 -4.27 -13.73 11.80
CA PHE A 95 -4.43 -12.34 12.23
C PHE A 95 -4.60 -12.24 13.76
N ASP A 96 -3.82 -11.37 14.42
CA ASP A 96 -4.07 -11.04 15.84
C ASP A 96 -5.18 -9.98 15.97
N ALA A 97 -6.43 -10.44 15.87
CA ALA A 97 -7.59 -9.56 15.98
C ALA A 97 -7.67 -8.85 17.35
N SER A 98 -7.22 -9.51 18.42
CA SER A 98 -7.34 -8.99 19.79
C SER A 98 -6.44 -7.79 20.03
N PHE A 99 -5.23 -7.80 19.45
CA PHE A 99 -4.28 -6.71 19.50
C PHE A 99 -4.88 -5.41 18.92
N PHE A 100 -5.62 -5.51 17.81
CA PHE A 100 -6.27 -4.37 17.16
C PHE A 100 -7.69 -4.06 17.69
N GLY A 101 -8.15 -4.74 18.76
CA GLY A 101 -9.48 -4.54 19.33
C GLY A 101 -10.62 -5.00 18.41
N ILE A 102 -10.35 -5.93 17.50
CA ILE A 102 -11.30 -6.45 16.51
C ILE A 102 -11.91 -7.75 17.05
N SER A 103 -13.24 -7.86 16.98
CA SER A 103 -13.92 -9.07 17.43
C SER A 103 -13.65 -10.24 16.48
N PRO A 104 -13.64 -11.51 16.95
CA PRO A 104 -13.48 -12.67 16.07
C PRO A 104 -14.53 -12.74 14.95
N ARG A 105 -15.74 -12.24 15.22
CA ARG A 105 -16.84 -12.15 14.24
C ARG A 105 -16.51 -11.17 13.11
N GLU A 106 -15.96 -10.01 13.45
CA GLU A 106 -15.55 -9.02 12.46
C GLU A 106 -14.33 -9.52 11.67
N ALA A 107 -13.32 -10.06 12.36
CA ALA A 107 -12.10 -10.58 11.74
C ALA A 107 -12.37 -11.66 10.68
N LEU A 108 -13.37 -12.52 10.89
CA LEU A 108 -13.80 -13.53 9.93
C LEU A 108 -14.27 -12.93 8.59
N GLU A 109 -14.95 -11.78 8.64
CA GLU A 109 -15.53 -11.10 7.47
C GLU A 109 -14.62 -10.03 6.87
N MET A 110 -13.46 -9.78 7.50
CA MET A 110 -12.44 -8.87 6.99
C MET A 110 -11.63 -9.53 5.89
N ASP A 111 -11.45 -8.81 4.78
CA ASP A 111 -10.50 -9.17 3.74
C ASP A 111 -9.10 -9.37 4.37
N PRO A 112 -8.41 -10.50 4.12
CA PRO A 112 -7.01 -10.71 4.52
C PRO A 112 -6.07 -9.55 4.17
N GLN A 113 -6.36 -8.81 3.09
CA GLN A 113 -5.63 -7.61 2.71
C GLN A 113 -5.67 -6.55 3.81
N GLN A 114 -6.83 -6.31 4.44
CA GLN A 114 -6.94 -5.36 5.56
C GLN A 114 -6.20 -5.84 6.80
N ARG A 115 -6.24 -7.15 7.07
CA ARG A 115 -5.60 -7.77 8.24
C ARG A 115 -4.08 -7.65 8.18
N LEU A 116 -3.48 -8.09 7.07
CA LEU A 116 -2.04 -8.00 6.83
C LEU A 116 -1.56 -6.55 6.81
N LEU A 117 -2.36 -5.62 6.28
CA LEU A 117 -2.02 -4.22 6.30
C LEU A 117 -1.99 -3.64 7.72
N LEU A 118 -2.88 -4.05 8.62
CA LEU A 118 -2.82 -3.59 10.02
C LEU A 118 -1.52 -4.03 10.70
N GLU A 119 -1.15 -5.30 10.58
CA GLU A 119 0.08 -5.85 11.14
C GLU A 119 1.32 -5.19 10.54
N THR A 120 1.42 -5.17 9.20
CA THR A 120 2.59 -4.58 8.52
C THR A 120 2.69 -3.07 8.71
N SER A 121 1.57 -2.36 8.86
CA SER A 121 1.59 -0.93 9.21
C SER A 121 2.19 -0.71 10.59
N TRP A 122 1.76 -1.50 11.57
CA TRP A 122 2.30 -1.43 12.93
C TRP A 122 3.81 -1.66 12.95
N GLU A 123 4.25 -2.76 12.34
CA GLU A 123 5.67 -3.13 12.26
C GLU A 123 6.50 -2.10 11.49
N THR A 124 5.93 -1.47 10.46
CA THR A 124 6.60 -0.39 9.71
C THR A 124 6.98 0.76 10.65
N PHE A 125 6.09 1.15 11.56
CA PHE A 125 6.39 2.19 12.54
C PHE A 125 7.39 1.73 13.61
N GLU A 126 7.30 0.48 14.07
CA GLU A 126 8.28 -0.10 14.98
C GLU A 126 9.68 -0.13 14.36
N SER A 127 9.80 -0.52 13.08
CA SER A 127 11.06 -0.52 12.33
C SER A 127 11.65 0.90 12.20
N ALA A 128 10.80 1.93 12.15
CA ALA A 128 11.21 3.32 12.11
C ALA A 128 11.66 3.87 13.49
N GLY A 129 11.48 3.09 14.57
CA GLY A 129 11.69 3.57 15.94
C GLY A 129 10.69 4.64 16.35
N ILE A 130 9.49 4.65 15.75
CA ILE A 130 8.44 5.63 16.01
C ILE A 130 7.39 4.99 16.91
N ASP A 131 7.15 5.59 18.08
CA ASP A 131 6.03 5.22 18.95
C ASP A 131 4.70 5.66 18.33
N VAL A 132 3.92 4.70 17.81
CA VAL A 132 2.63 4.94 17.16
C VAL A 132 1.61 5.54 18.11
N ALA A 133 1.66 5.21 19.40
CA ALA A 133 0.74 5.77 20.38
C ALA A 133 0.91 7.29 20.50
N GLY A 134 2.15 7.79 20.31
CA GLY A 134 2.46 9.21 20.26
C GLY A 134 1.97 9.93 18.99
N LEU A 135 1.54 9.20 17.96
CA LEU A 135 1.00 9.75 16.71
C LEU A 135 -0.53 9.83 16.69
N HIS A 136 -1.21 9.36 17.73
CA HIS A 136 -2.67 9.44 17.81
C HIS A 136 -3.14 10.92 17.79
N GLY A 137 -4.08 11.25 16.92
CA GLY A 137 -4.54 12.62 16.63
C GLY A 137 -3.60 13.43 15.73
N SER A 138 -2.54 12.83 15.20
CA SER A 138 -1.62 13.52 14.28
C SER A 138 -2.17 13.57 12.85
N LYS A 139 -1.67 14.50 12.04
CA LYS A 139 -2.00 14.59 10.61
C LYS A 139 -1.28 13.56 9.73
N ALA A 140 -0.85 12.42 10.26
CA ALA A 140 -0.22 11.39 9.45
C ALA A 140 -1.18 10.91 8.34
N GLY A 141 -0.68 10.77 7.11
CA GLY A 141 -1.46 10.28 5.97
C GLY A 141 -1.29 8.78 5.76
N VAL A 142 -2.27 8.15 5.11
CA VAL A 142 -2.27 6.72 4.74
C VAL A 142 -2.63 6.59 3.27
N PHE A 143 -1.72 6.05 2.47
CA PHE A 143 -1.88 5.91 1.02
C PHE A 143 -1.61 4.46 0.61
N ILE A 144 -2.65 3.73 0.25
CA ILE A 144 -2.55 2.29 -0.04
C ILE A 144 -2.98 1.99 -1.47
N GLY A 145 -2.11 1.31 -2.21
CA GLY A 145 -2.47 0.69 -3.49
C GLY A 145 -3.11 -0.68 -3.27
N VAL A 146 -4.26 -0.92 -3.88
CA VAL A 146 -4.91 -2.24 -3.87
C VAL A 146 -5.23 -2.67 -5.29
N ASN A 147 -5.40 -3.97 -5.49
CA ASN A 147 -5.92 -4.51 -6.74
C ASN A 147 -7.09 -5.45 -6.44
N GLY A 148 -8.30 -4.92 -6.50
CA GLY A 148 -9.53 -5.66 -6.23
C GLY A 148 -9.65 -6.27 -4.83
N ALA A 149 -10.79 -6.90 -4.58
CA ALA A 149 -11.06 -7.71 -3.40
C ALA A 149 -11.94 -8.90 -3.83
N ASP A 150 -11.41 -10.12 -3.73
CA ASP A 150 -12.10 -11.34 -4.14
C ASP A 150 -12.62 -12.17 -2.95
N TYR A 151 -12.29 -11.75 -1.72
CA TYR A 151 -12.74 -12.37 -0.48
C TYR A 151 -14.27 -12.46 -0.33
N PRO A 152 -15.08 -11.43 -0.72
CA PRO A 152 -16.54 -11.57 -0.72
C PRO A 152 -17.05 -12.69 -1.62
N GLY A 153 -16.38 -12.93 -2.75
CA GLY A 153 -16.71 -14.02 -3.68
C GLY A 153 -16.43 -15.37 -3.04
N MET A 154 -15.31 -15.51 -2.34
CA MET A 154 -14.97 -16.71 -1.56
C MET A 154 -16.03 -17.00 -0.49
N LEU A 155 -16.38 -16.00 0.32
CA LEU A 155 -17.40 -16.14 1.37
C LEU A 155 -18.77 -16.54 0.80
N ASN A 156 -19.16 -15.97 -0.35
CA ASN A 156 -20.40 -16.34 -1.02
C ASN A 156 -20.40 -17.81 -1.49
N GLN A 157 -19.29 -18.27 -2.08
CA GLN A 157 -19.14 -19.67 -2.50
C GLN A 157 -19.17 -20.66 -1.33
N ALA A 158 -18.64 -20.25 -0.17
CA ALA A 158 -18.71 -21.02 1.06
C ALA A 158 -20.10 -21.05 1.70
N GLY A 159 -21.09 -20.32 1.16
CA GLY A 159 -22.42 -20.20 1.74
C GLY A 159 -22.44 -19.44 3.06
N HIS A 160 -21.47 -18.55 3.29
CA HIS A 160 -21.35 -17.78 4.53
C HIS A 160 -22.49 -16.76 4.66
N GLU A 161 -23.21 -16.82 5.79
CA GLU A 161 -24.22 -15.82 6.13
C GLU A 161 -23.57 -14.60 6.79
N SER A 162 -23.88 -13.42 6.26
CA SER A 162 -23.35 -12.15 6.77
C SER A 162 -23.63 -11.97 8.27
N LEU A 163 -22.57 -11.65 9.02
CA LEU A 163 -22.58 -11.33 10.44
C LEU A 163 -22.61 -9.80 10.68
N GLY A 164 -22.79 -9.01 9.61
CA GLY A 164 -22.95 -7.56 9.66
C GLY A 164 -21.67 -6.75 9.40
N HIS A 165 -20.54 -7.40 9.13
CA HIS A 165 -19.24 -6.76 8.91
C HIS A 165 -18.74 -6.88 7.47
N LEU A 166 -19.41 -7.60 6.57
CA LEU A 166 -19.00 -7.73 5.15
C LEU A 166 -18.74 -6.39 4.47
N LEU A 167 -19.56 -5.36 4.73
CA LEU A 167 -19.40 -4.05 4.12
C LEU A 167 -18.08 -3.40 4.53
N THR A 168 -17.81 -3.31 5.83
CA THR A 168 -16.59 -2.68 6.34
C THR A 168 -15.36 -3.57 6.16
N GLY A 169 -15.54 -4.89 6.16
CA GLY A 169 -14.46 -5.86 5.98
C GLY A 169 -13.90 -5.90 4.55
N ASN A 170 -14.64 -5.42 3.55
CA ASN A 170 -14.27 -5.61 2.13
C ASN A 170 -14.33 -4.34 1.27
N ALA A 171 -14.83 -3.22 1.80
CA ALA A 171 -14.82 -1.96 1.06
C ALA A 171 -13.39 -1.44 0.87
N ALA A 172 -13.04 -1.09 -0.37
CA ALA A 172 -11.72 -0.53 -0.70
C ALA A 172 -11.37 0.71 0.13
N SER A 173 -12.34 1.61 0.38
CA SER A 173 -12.13 2.79 1.22
C SER A 173 -11.74 2.46 2.66
N VAL A 174 -12.15 1.30 3.17
CA VAL A 174 -11.84 0.88 4.54
C VAL A 174 -10.42 0.33 4.64
N VAL A 175 -9.75 0.00 3.53
CA VAL A 175 -8.35 -0.46 3.55
C VAL A 175 -7.43 0.60 4.17
N SER A 176 -7.40 1.80 3.60
CA SER A 176 -6.65 2.93 4.19
C SER A 176 -7.35 3.50 5.43
N GLY A 177 -8.69 3.54 5.43
CA GLY A 177 -9.47 4.12 6.51
C GLY A 177 -9.33 3.38 7.83
N ARG A 178 -9.24 2.04 7.82
CA ARG A 178 -9.10 1.22 9.03
C ARG A 178 -7.72 1.40 9.65
N ILE A 179 -6.65 1.50 8.86
CA ILE A 179 -5.32 1.81 9.39
C ILE A 179 -5.34 3.18 10.08
N ALA A 180 -5.89 4.20 9.41
CA ALA A 180 -6.00 5.53 9.99
C ALA A 180 -6.84 5.53 11.27
N TYR A 181 -7.96 4.81 11.30
CA TYR A 181 -8.81 4.67 12.47
C TYR A 181 -8.09 3.98 13.63
N THR A 182 -7.46 2.83 13.38
CA THR A 182 -6.82 2.01 14.41
C THR A 182 -5.58 2.67 14.99
N LEU A 183 -4.80 3.40 14.18
CA LEU A 183 -3.59 4.11 14.62
C LEU A 183 -3.86 5.56 15.05
N GLY A 184 -5.10 6.05 14.88
CA GLY A 184 -5.51 7.40 15.27
C GLY A 184 -4.98 8.51 14.37
N PHE A 185 -4.83 8.27 13.06
CA PHE A 185 -4.32 9.27 12.12
C PHE A 185 -5.46 10.12 11.54
N GLU A 186 -5.24 11.43 11.48
CA GLU A 186 -6.21 12.44 11.01
C GLU A 186 -5.80 13.11 9.68
N GLY A 187 -4.73 12.62 9.04
CA GLY A 187 -4.34 13.05 7.70
C GLY A 187 -5.16 12.39 6.59
N PRO A 188 -4.80 12.60 5.31
CA PRO A 188 -5.49 11.96 4.19
C PRO A 188 -5.38 10.43 4.27
N ALA A 189 -6.51 9.73 4.17
CA ALA A 189 -6.55 8.27 4.09
C ALA A 189 -7.14 7.84 2.73
N VAL A 190 -6.28 7.43 1.80
CA VAL A 190 -6.65 7.18 0.41
C VAL A 190 -6.26 5.77 0.00
N THR A 191 -7.22 5.07 -0.60
CA THR A 191 -6.99 3.81 -1.29
C THR A 191 -7.08 4.06 -2.79
N VAL A 192 -6.11 3.56 -3.56
CA VAL A 192 -6.06 3.70 -5.01
C VAL A 192 -6.00 2.35 -5.70
N ASP A 193 -6.72 2.23 -6.81
CA ASP A 193 -6.66 1.10 -7.71
C ASP A 193 -6.29 1.60 -9.11
N THR A 194 -5.08 1.25 -9.52
CA THR A 194 -4.59 1.44 -10.90
C THR A 194 -3.96 0.14 -11.40
N ALA A 195 -4.50 -1.00 -10.93
CA ALA A 195 -3.94 -2.33 -11.13
C ALA A 195 -2.46 -2.41 -10.69
N CYS A 196 -1.58 -2.94 -11.54
CA CYS A 196 -0.18 -3.25 -11.21
C CYS A 196 0.66 -2.02 -10.78
N SER A 197 0.23 -0.79 -11.07
CA SER A 197 0.94 0.43 -10.67
C SER A 197 0.41 1.06 -9.37
N ALA A 198 -0.60 0.46 -8.73
CA ALA A 198 -1.31 1.05 -7.59
C ALA A 198 -0.40 1.48 -6.44
N SER A 199 0.57 0.66 -6.03
CA SER A 199 1.49 1.01 -4.94
C SER A 199 2.39 2.21 -5.28
N LEU A 200 2.87 2.31 -6.53
CA LEU A 200 3.67 3.44 -6.99
C LEU A 200 2.83 4.72 -7.17
N VAL A 201 1.56 4.58 -7.57
CA VAL A 201 0.62 5.71 -7.59
C VAL A 201 0.31 6.18 -6.17
N ALA A 202 0.16 5.26 -5.21
CA ALA A 202 0.00 5.62 -3.79
C ALA A 202 1.22 6.39 -3.26
N LEU A 203 2.44 5.94 -3.59
CA LEU A 203 3.68 6.65 -3.29
C LEU A 203 3.73 8.04 -3.93
N HIS A 204 3.30 8.16 -5.19
CA HIS A 204 3.22 9.44 -5.88
C HIS A 204 2.28 10.42 -5.15
N LEU A 205 1.10 9.97 -4.73
CA LEU A 205 0.14 10.80 -4.02
C LEU A 205 0.64 11.20 -2.62
N ALA A 206 1.25 10.27 -1.90
CA ALA A 206 1.87 10.56 -0.60
C ALA A 206 2.98 11.61 -0.73
N ALA A 207 3.83 11.49 -1.76
CA ALA A 207 4.88 12.46 -2.02
C ALA A 207 4.33 13.87 -2.29
N ARG A 208 3.19 13.95 -3.00
CA ARG A 208 2.49 15.24 -3.20
C ARG A 208 1.95 15.80 -1.89
N ALA A 209 1.29 14.96 -1.08
CA ALA A 209 0.68 15.36 0.19
C ALA A 209 1.72 15.83 1.22
N LEU A 210 2.89 15.19 1.27
CA LEU A 210 4.00 15.60 2.12
C LEU A 210 4.54 16.98 1.70
N ARG A 211 4.78 17.17 0.40
CA ARG A 211 5.31 18.44 -0.14
C ARG A 211 4.33 19.60 -0.12
N SER A 212 3.02 19.32 -0.19
CA SER A 212 1.97 20.34 -0.02
C SER A 212 1.71 20.69 1.45
N GLY A 213 2.25 19.90 2.39
CA GLY A 213 2.01 20.07 3.82
C GLY A 213 0.65 19.57 4.29
N ASP A 214 -0.04 18.74 3.49
CA ASP A 214 -1.31 18.11 3.87
C ASP A 214 -1.11 17.08 5.00
N CYS A 215 0.06 16.44 5.03
CA CYS A 215 0.53 15.60 6.14
C CYS A 215 2.04 15.80 6.40
N PRO A 216 2.52 15.68 7.64
CA PRO A 216 3.95 15.73 7.97
C PRO A 216 4.63 14.35 7.91
N LEU A 217 3.84 13.28 7.84
CA LEU A 217 4.26 11.89 7.82
C LEU A 217 3.26 11.11 6.98
N ALA A 218 3.71 10.11 6.22
CA ALA A 218 2.83 9.30 5.40
C ALA A 218 3.22 7.82 5.48
N LEU A 219 2.24 6.97 5.77
CA LEU A 219 2.33 5.55 5.52
C LEU A 219 1.94 5.28 4.07
N VAL A 220 2.79 4.56 3.36
CA VAL A 220 2.60 4.23 1.94
C VAL A 220 2.81 2.74 1.75
N GLY A 221 1.92 2.09 1.02
CA GLY A 221 2.06 0.67 0.73
C GLY A 221 1.20 0.19 -0.41
N GLY A 222 1.20 -1.12 -0.60
CA GLY A 222 0.22 -1.79 -1.42
C GLY A 222 0.05 -3.25 -1.02
N VAL A 223 -1.07 -3.83 -1.40
CA VAL A 223 -1.42 -5.21 -1.03
C VAL A 223 -2.14 -5.91 -2.18
N THR A 224 -1.90 -7.21 -2.30
CA THR A 224 -2.68 -8.11 -3.13
C THR A 224 -2.65 -9.48 -2.48
N VAL A 225 -3.82 -9.99 -2.10
CA VAL A 225 -4.00 -11.36 -1.60
C VAL A 225 -5.06 -12.03 -2.44
N MET A 226 -4.72 -13.15 -3.05
CA MET A 226 -5.67 -13.96 -3.81
C MET A 226 -6.48 -14.82 -2.86
N SER A 227 -7.74 -14.47 -2.58
CA SER A 227 -8.63 -15.30 -1.75
C SER A 227 -9.31 -16.40 -2.57
N THR A 228 -9.32 -16.26 -3.89
CA THR A 228 -9.87 -17.21 -4.86
C THR A 228 -8.86 -17.49 -5.98
N PRO A 229 -8.99 -18.62 -6.71
CA PRO A 229 -8.16 -18.88 -7.88
C PRO A 229 -8.65 -18.13 -9.15
N GLY A 230 -9.60 -17.20 -9.02
CA GLY A 230 -10.29 -16.57 -10.16
C GLY A 230 -9.34 -15.84 -11.13
N VAL A 231 -8.33 -15.15 -10.61
CA VAL A 231 -7.32 -14.45 -11.43
C VAL A 231 -6.56 -15.43 -12.32
N PHE A 232 -6.18 -16.60 -11.80
CA PHE A 232 -5.52 -17.64 -12.58
C PHE A 232 -6.43 -18.19 -13.69
N ALA A 233 -7.72 -18.37 -13.40
CA ALA A 233 -8.69 -18.83 -14.41
C ALA A 233 -8.82 -17.82 -15.57
N GLU A 234 -8.92 -16.53 -15.25
CA GLU A 234 -9.12 -15.49 -16.27
C GLU A 234 -7.85 -15.20 -17.08
N PHE A 235 -6.67 -15.15 -16.46
CA PHE A 235 -5.42 -14.99 -17.20
C PHE A 235 -5.03 -16.26 -17.97
N GLY A 236 -5.36 -17.44 -17.46
CA GLY A 236 -5.17 -18.72 -18.16
C GLY A 236 -5.94 -18.77 -19.49
N LYS A 237 -7.20 -18.29 -19.51
CA LYS A 237 -8.00 -18.17 -20.74
C LYS A 237 -7.39 -17.22 -21.77
N GLN A 238 -6.64 -16.21 -21.31
CA GLN A 238 -5.99 -15.23 -22.17
C GLN A 238 -4.61 -15.69 -22.67
N GLY A 239 -4.08 -16.80 -22.15
CA GLY A 239 -2.73 -17.25 -22.43
C GLY A 239 -1.66 -16.31 -21.85
N GLY A 240 -2.00 -15.55 -20.81
CA GLY A 240 -1.11 -14.58 -20.15
C GLY A 240 -0.33 -15.15 -18.97
N LEU A 241 -0.33 -16.48 -18.79
CA LEU A 241 0.39 -17.16 -17.69
C LEU A 241 1.46 -18.06 -18.28
N ALA A 242 2.69 -17.94 -17.76
CA ALA A 242 3.76 -18.87 -18.06
C ALA A 242 3.36 -20.31 -17.69
N ALA A 243 3.69 -21.28 -18.56
CA ALA A 243 3.26 -22.67 -18.37
C ALA A 243 3.90 -23.33 -17.13
N ASP A 244 5.08 -22.85 -16.73
CA ASP A 244 5.83 -23.26 -15.55
C ASP A 244 5.62 -22.33 -14.34
N GLY A 245 4.72 -21.35 -14.46
CA GLY A 245 4.41 -20.36 -13.43
C GLY A 245 5.53 -19.36 -13.14
N ARG A 246 6.59 -19.27 -13.95
CA ARG A 246 7.75 -18.42 -13.64
C ARG A 246 7.85 -17.19 -14.53
N CYS A 247 8.02 -16.03 -13.90
CA CYS A 247 8.36 -14.79 -14.61
C CYS A 247 9.81 -14.86 -15.14
N LYS A 248 9.97 -15.03 -16.45
CA LYS A 248 11.28 -15.12 -17.12
C LYS A 248 11.66 -13.79 -17.76
N ALA A 249 11.68 -12.72 -16.97
CA ALA A 249 11.88 -11.35 -17.45
C ALA A 249 13.15 -11.23 -18.32
N PHE A 250 12.98 -10.72 -19.55
CA PHE A 250 14.04 -10.52 -20.56
C PHE A 250 14.71 -11.79 -21.11
N ALA A 251 14.26 -12.98 -20.74
CA ALA A 251 14.80 -14.23 -21.27
C ALA A 251 14.15 -14.63 -22.61
N GLU A 252 14.85 -15.42 -23.42
CA GLU A 252 14.34 -15.96 -24.69
C GLU A 252 13.06 -16.81 -24.50
N GLY A 253 12.97 -17.52 -23.37
CA GLY A 253 11.84 -18.39 -23.02
C GLY A 253 10.70 -17.70 -22.28
N ALA A 254 10.58 -16.37 -22.33
CA ALA A 254 9.47 -15.65 -21.71
C ALA A 254 8.14 -15.95 -22.42
N ASP A 255 7.18 -16.51 -21.69
CA ASP A 255 5.88 -17.01 -22.19
C ASP A 255 4.66 -16.52 -21.40
N GLY A 256 4.88 -15.63 -20.40
CA GLY A 256 3.83 -15.04 -19.57
C GLY A 256 4.41 -14.46 -18.27
#